data_AF-A0A9W8TN83-F1
#
_entry.id   AF-A0A9W8TN83-F1
#
_cell.length_a   1.000
_cell.length_b   1.000
_cell.length_c   1.000
_cell.angle_alpha   90.00
_cell.angle_beta   90.00
_cell.angle_gamma   90.00
#
_symmetry.space_group_name_H-M   'P 1'
#
loop_
_entity.id
_entity.type
_entity.pdbx_description
1 polymer ?
#
loop_
_entity_poly.entity_id
_entity_poly.type
_entity_poly.pdbx_seq_one_letter_code
_entity_poly.pdbx_strand_id
1 'polypeptide(L)'
;MTDFPREAKWLSPEERAFVLAKTGADESHNVPVTLRDLLNFLSKPIHWVGGMMYLTLAIPAQTFGFFLPTIVQALGYGPVETQLHAVPPAAAGLGYALVIAYLSDKLRVRSILVFLSLAILVTGLSLLTAIHGASSEFPTEYAALCLMGMGIFGSATIIVCWWVMNLRGHAERAIGSAWQISLGSIGGIIAAFTFKSDKGFYHTGYSISLALSLACVVACASYTILIWRRRKAEAGSREVGGIKHDPLWL
;
A
#
# COMPACT_ATOMS: atom_id res chain seq x y z
N MET A 1 -18.32 -19.81 -6.15
CA MET A 1 -17.17 -20.53 -6.75
C MET A 1 -16.41 -21.15 -5.60
N THR A 2 -16.14 -22.46 -5.61
CA THR A 2 -15.36 -23.08 -4.53
C THR A 2 -13.90 -22.68 -4.71
N ASP A 3 -13.34 -22.02 -3.70
CA ASP A 3 -11.96 -21.50 -3.72
C ASP A 3 -10.89 -22.61 -3.74
N PHE A 4 -11.29 -23.87 -3.51
CA PHE A 4 -10.35 -24.97 -3.26
C PHE A 4 -10.45 -26.13 -4.26
N PRO A 5 -9.31 -26.60 -4.79
CA PRO A 5 -9.25 -27.77 -5.67
C PRO A 5 -9.83 -29.05 -5.02
N ARG A 6 -9.79 -29.11 -3.68
CA ARG A 6 -10.31 -30.21 -2.85
C ARG A 6 -11.83 -30.20 -2.67
N GLU A 7 -12.50 -29.12 -3.05
CA GLU A 7 -13.98 -29.00 -3.00
C GLU A 7 -14.57 -28.77 -4.39
N ALA A 8 -13.73 -28.53 -5.39
CA ALA A 8 -14.12 -28.48 -6.79
C ALA A 8 -14.77 -29.79 -7.22
N LYS A 9 -16.09 -29.75 -7.43
CA LYS A 9 -16.88 -30.87 -7.98
C LYS A 9 -16.66 -31.09 -9.48
N TRP A 10 -16.00 -30.15 -10.15
CA TRP A 10 -15.75 -30.16 -11.59
C TRP A 10 -14.41 -30.83 -11.98
N LEU A 11 -13.54 -31.12 -11.01
CA LEU A 11 -12.26 -31.80 -11.23
C LEU A 11 -12.43 -33.32 -11.05
N SER A 12 -11.85 -34.11 -11.96
CA SER A 12 -11.76 -35.56 -11.79
C SER A 12 -10.83 -35.92 -10.61
N PRO A 13 -10.97 -37.13 -10.01
CA PRO A 13 -10.14 -37.52 -8.86
C PRO A 13 -8.64 -37.49 -9.15
N GLU A 14 -8.22 -37.86 -10.36
CA GLU A 14 -6.82 -37.86 -10.80
C GLU A 14 -6.29 -36.44 -11.03
N GLU A 15 -7.06 -35.56 -11.66
CA GLU A 15 -6.68 -34.14 -11.85
C GLU A 15 -6.61 -33.41 -10.51
N ARG A 16 -7.53 -33.71 -9.59
CA ARG A 16 -7.48 -33.20 -8.22
C ARG A 16 -6.21 -33.68 -7.51
N ALA A 17 -5.87 -34.96 -7.60
CA ALA A 17 -4.66 -35.49 -6.97
C ALA A 17 -3.38 -34.85 -7.55
N PHE A 18 -3.35 -34.64 -8.87
CA PHE A 18 -2.26 -33.93 -9.54
C PHE A 18 -2.17 -32.46 -9.12
N VAL A 19 -3.31 -31.75 -9.05
CA VAL A 19 -3.34 -30.35 -8.61
C VAL A 19 -2.96 -30.22 -7.13
N LEU A 20 -3.40 -31.13 -6.25
CA LEU A 20 -3.01 -31.14 -4.84
C LEU A 20 -1.52 -31.43 -4.65
N ALA A 21 -0.98 -32.42 -5.38
CA ALA A 21 0.44 -32.75 -5.39
C ALA A 21 1.31 -31.61 -5.94
N LYS A 22 0.83 -30.90 -6.98
CA LYS A 22 1.54 -29.76 -7.59
C LYS A 22 1.43 -28.47 -6.77
N THR A 23 0.32 -28.28 -6.05
CA THR A 23 0.07 -27.06 -5.26
C THR A 23 0.70 -27.14 -3.86
N GLY A 24 1.12 -28.33 -3.40
CA GLY A 24 1.61 -28.51 -2.03
C GLY A 24 0.55 -28.19 -0.98
N ALA A 25 -0.73 -28.27 -1.36
CA ALA A 25 -1.87 -27.83 -0.56
C ALA A 25 -2.13 -28.70 0.68
N ASP A 26 -1.47 -29.87 0.77
CA ASP A 26 -1.68 -30.82 1.86
C ASP A 26 -1.01 -30.44 3.19
N GLU A 27 0.01 -29.57 3.22
CA GLU A 27 0.76 -29.34 4.47
C GLU A 27 0.41 -28.05 5.24
N SER A 28 -0.37 -27.12 4.67
CA SER A 28 -0.27 -25.72 5.12
C SER A 28 -1.54 -25.04 5.61
N HIS A 29 -2.71 -25.69 5.54
CA HIS A 29 -4.00 -25.00 5.79
C HIS A 29 -4.66 -25.23 7.15
N ASN A 30 -4.18 -26.19 7.97
CA ASN A 30 -4.76 -26.50 9.29
C ASN A 30 -3.80 -26.30 10.46
N VAL A 31 -2.64 -25.68 10.23
CA VAL A 31 -1.72 -25.36 11.33
C VAL A 31 -2.22 -24.09 12.00
N PRO A 32 -2.69 -24.15 13.27
CA PRO A 32 -3.09 -22.95 13.99
C PRO A 32 -1.90 -21.99 14.09
N VAL A 33 -2.14 -20.72 13.86
CA VAL A 33 -1.11 -19.68 14.04
C VAL A 33 -0.74 -19.64 15.51
N THR A 34 0.52 -19.96 15.82
CA THR A 34 0.99 -20.01 17.21
C THR A 34 1.67 -18.69 17.62
N LEU A 35 1.77 -18.44 18.93
CA LEU A 35 2.54 -17.29 19.44
C LEU A 35 4.01 -17.34 19.03
N ARG A 36 4.56 -18.55 18.83
CA ARG A 36 5.93 -18.72 18.33
C ARG A 36 6.07 -18.19 16.90
N ASP A 37 5.08 -18.40 16.05
CA ASP A 37 5.05 -17.86 14.69
C ASP A 37 5.00 -16.33 14.69
N LEU A 38 4.23 -15.75 15.62
CA LEU A 38 4.19 -14.30 15.83
C LEU A 38 5.55 -13.74 16.29
N LEU A 39 6.19 -14.36 17.28
CA LEU A 39 7.50 -13.91 17.75
C LEU A 39 8.57 -14.05 16.65
N ASN A 40 8.55 -15.17 15.91
CA ASN A 40 9.43 -15.39 14.77
C ASN A 40 9.20 -14.35 13.66
N PHE A 41 7.94 -13.97 13.43
CA PHE A 41 7.57 -12.91 12.50
C PHE A 41 8.14 -11.57 12.95
N LEU A 42 7.90 -11.16 14.20
CA LEU A 42 8.36 -9.87 14.73
C LEU A 42 9.88 -9.77 14.88
N SER A 43 10.57 -10.90 14.99
CA SER A 43 12.04 -10.93 15.08
C SER A 43 12.72 -10.55 13.76
N LYS A 44 12.01 -10.61 12.63
CA LYS A 44 12.59 -10.32 11.31
C LYS A 44 12.52 -8.81 11.00
N PRO A 45 13.66 -8.13 10.78
CA PRO A 45 13.69 -6.68 10.55
C PRO A 45 12.98 -6.27 9.25
N ILE A 46 12.93 -7.15 8.24
CA ILE A 46 12.21 -6.90 6.98
C ILE A 46 10.71 -6.66 7.23
N HIS A 47 10.14 -7.25 8.28
CA HIS A 47 8.72 -7.08 8.57
C HIS A 47 8.40 -5.73 9.23
N TRP A 48 9.33 -5.21 10.02
CA TRP A 48 9.24 -3.85 10.56
C TRP A 48 9.32 -2.81 9.45
N VAL A 49 10.21 -3.01 8.48
CA VAL A 49 10.33 -2.09 7.32
C VAL A 49 9.06 -2.09 6.47
N GLY A 50 8.47 -3.26 6.19
CA GLY A 50 7.21 -3.30 5.44
C GLY A 50 6.01 -2.78 6.24
N GLY A 51 6.05 -2.88 7.57
CA GLY A 51 5.10 -2.20 8.44
C GLY A 51 5.22 -0.67 8.36
N MET A 52 6.45 -0.14 8.47
CA MET A 52 6.75 1.29 8.34
C MET A 52 6.35 1.85 6.98
N MET A 53 6.54 1.07 5.92
CA MET A 53 6.09 1.42 4.56
C MET A 53 4.58 1.70 4.53
N TYR A 54 3.78 0.84 5.17
CA TYR A 54 2.33 1.04 5.22
C TYR A 54 1.91 2.15 6.20
N LEU A 55 2.54 2.24 7.38
CA LEU A 55 2.23 3.26 8.38
C LEU A 55 2.45 4.68 7.83
N THR A 56 3.60 4.91 7.19
CA THR A 56 3.97 6.22 6.63
C THR A 56 3.08 6.65 5.45
N LEU A 57 2.43 5.70 4.77
CA LEU A 57 1.42 5.99 3.76
C LEU A 57 0.01 6.14 4.36
N ALA A 58 -0.33 5.35 5.37
CA ALA A 58 -1.64 5.35 5.99
C ALA A 58 -1.97 6.70 6.64
N ILE A 59 -0.98 7.35 7.28
CA ILE A 59 -1.18 8.67 7.90
C ILE A 59 -1.63 9.73 6.87
N PRO A 60 -0.88 10.02 5.78
CA PRO A 60 -1.32 10.99 4.77
C PRO A 60 -2.61 10.57 4.05
N ALA A 61 -2.87 9.27 3.90
CA ALA A 61 -4.12 8.77 3.32
C ALA A 61 -5.35 9.09 4.19
N GLN A 62 -5.25 8.83 5.50
CA GLN A 62 -6.33 9.14 6.45
C GLN A 62 -6.49 10.64 6.63
N THR A 63 -5.37 11.37 6.65
CA THR A 63 -5.35 12.83 6.68
C THR A 63 -6.07 13.41 5.47
N PHE A 64 -5.78 12.92 4.26
CA PHE A 64 -6.50 13.33 3.05
C PHE A 64 -8.01 13.11 3.20
N GLY A 65 -8.44 11.93 3.66
CA GLY A 65 -9.85 11.63 3.87
C GLY A 65 -10.54 12.57 4.86
N PHE A 66 -9.87 12.92 5.96
CA PHE A 66 -10.45 13.80 6.99
C PHE A 66 -10.50 15.27 6.58
N PHE A 67 -9.48 15.75 5.85
CA PHE A 67 -9.33 17.17 5.56
C PHE A 67 -9.76 17.59 4.16
N LEU A 68 -9.96 16.64 3.23
CA LEU A 68 -10.44 16.95 1.88
C LEU A 68 -11.73 17.80 1.89
N PRO A 69 -12.79 17.45 2.65
CA PRO A 69 -14.00 18.29 2.70
C PRO A 69 -13.71 19.67 3.30
N THR A 70 -12.87 19.75 4.33
CA THR A 70 -12.51 21.01 4.98
C THR A 70 -11.72 21.94 4.05
N ILE A 71 -10.80 21.40 3.25
CA ILE A 71 -10.04 22.13 2.23
C ILE A 71 -11.00 22.66 1.16
N VAL A 72 -11.90 21.80 0.66
CA VAL A 72 -12.88 22.21 -0.35
C VAL A 72 -13.86 23.26 0.22
N GLN A 73 -14.24 23.16 1.48
CA GLN A 73 -15.06 24.18 2.15
C GLN A 73 -14.32 25.52 2.29
N ALA A 74 -13.01 25.49 2.53
CA ALA A 74 -12.18 26.69 2.58
C ALA A 74 -12.15 27.46 1.24
N LEU A 75 -12.53 26.81 0.13
CA LEU A 75 -12.66 27.43 -1.20
C LEU A 75 -13.97 28.22 -1.38
N GLY A 76 -14.85 28.26 -0.37
CA GLY A 76 -16.05 29.09 -0.35
C GLY A 76 -17.36 28.38 -0.74
N TYR A 77 -17.35 27.06 -0.89
CA TYR A 77 -18.54 26.27 -1.23
C TYR A 77 -19.46 26.03 -0.03
N GLY A 78 -20.75 25.88 -0.30
CA GLY A 78 -21.70 25.41 0.71
C GLY A 78 -21.40 23.97 1.18
N PRO A 79 -21.97 23.52 2.32
CA PRO A 79 -21.70 22.18 2.86
C PRO A 79 -22.07 21.03 1.91
N VAL A 80 -23.14 21.20 1.13
CA VAL A 80 -23.61 20.20 0.15
C VAL A 80 -22.71 20.20 -1.09
N GLU A 81 -22.36 21.38 -1.60
CA GLU A 81 -21.44 21.52 -2.75
C GLU A 81 -20.04 21.01 -2.43
N THR A 82 -19.57 21.21 -1.19
CA THR A 82 -18.28 20.72 -0.71
C THR A 82 -18.16 19.20 -0.86
N GLN A 83 -19.21 18.46 -0.48
CA GLN A 83 -19.24 17.00 -0.62
C GLN A 83 -19.25 16.58 -2.09
N LEU A 84 -20.00 17.29 -2.94
CA LEU A 84 -20.04 17.02 -4.37
C LEU A 84 -18.66 17.23 -5.02
N HIS A 85 -17.93 18.27 -4.60
CA HIS A 85 -16.59 18.58 -5.08
C HIS A 85 -15.48 17.70 -4.48
N ALA A 86 -15.74 16.97 -3.40
CA ALA A 86 -14.82 15.96 -2.86
C ALA A 86 -14.84 14.64 -3.66
N VAL A 87 -15.91 14.38 -4.43
CA VAL A 87 -16.05 13.14 -5.23
C VAL A 87 -15.01 13.03 -6.36
N PRO A 88 -14.75 14.07 -7.19
CA PRO A 88 -13.83 13.92 -8.31
C PRO A 88 -12.38 13.58 -7.94
N PRO A 89 -11.76 14.14 -6.87
CA PRO A 89 -10.44 13.70 -6.41
C PRO A 89 -10.42 12.22 -6.00
N ALA A 90 -11.48 11.74 -5.32
CA ALA A 90 -11.62 10.34 -4.96
C ALA A 90 -11.83 9.44 -6.19
N ALA A 91 -12.64 9.89 -7.16
CA ALA A 91 -12.90 9.16 -8.41
C ALA A 91 -11.65 9.07 -9.30
N ALA A 92 -10.87 10.15 -9.41
CA ALA A 92 -9.57 10.13 -10.07
C ALA A 92 -8.60 9.16 -9.37
N GLY A 93 -8.61 9.17 -8.04
CA GLY A 93 -7.91 8.20 -7.20
C GLY A 93 -8.24 6.75 -7.53
N LEU A 94 -9.52 6.42 -7.56
CA LEU A 94 -10.03 5.10 -7.90
C LEU A 94 -9.65 4.69 -9.34
N GLY A 95 -9.85 5.59 -10.30
CA GLY A 95 -9.51 5.34 -11.70
C GLY A 95 -8.03 5.02 -11.88
N TYR A 96 -7.15 5.82 -11.26
CA TYR A 96 -5.71 5.57 -11.29
C TYR A 96 -5.34 4.27 -10.57
N ALA A 97 -5.95 3.97 -9.41
CA ALA A 97 -5.70 2.73 -8.68
C ALA A 97 -6.05 1.48 -9.52
N LEU A 98 -7.14 1.52 -10.29
CA LEU A 98 -7.50 0.43 -11.21
C LEU A 98 -6.50 0.28 -12.36
N VAL A 99 -6.11 1.40 -12.98
CA VAL A 99 -5.12 1.40 -14.07
C VAL A 99 -3.78 0.86 -13.58
N ILE A 100 -3.31 1.30 -12.43
CA ILE A 100 -2.01 0.89 -11.90
C ILE A 100 -2.04 -0.56 -11.40
N ALA A 101 -3.17 -1.03 -10.86
CA ALA A 101 -3.35 -2.44 -10.51
C ALA A 101 -3.27 -3.33 -11.75
N TYR A 102 -3.99 -2.97 -12.83
CA TYR A 102 -3.92 -3.69 -14.10
C TYR A 102 -2.50 -3.68 -14.69
N LEU A 103 -1.83 -2.53 -14.67
CA LEU A 103 -0.45 -2.41 -15.14
C LEU A 103 0.53 -3.23 -14.29
N SER A 104 0.32 -3.29 -12.97
CA SER A 104 1.12 -4.08 -12.04
C SER A 104 1.04 -5.57 -12.36
N ASP A 105 -0.17 -6.07 -12.64
CA ASP A 105 -0.38 -7.47 -13.00
C ASP A 105 0.21 -7.80 -14.38
N LYS A 106 0.11 -6.88 -15.35
CA LYS A 106 0.62 -7.08 -16.71
C LYS A 106 2.13 -6.98 -16.81
N LEU A 107 2.73 -5.94 -16.23
CA LEU A 107 4.16 -5.64 -16.36
C LEU A 107 5.02 -6.41 -15.36
N ARG A 108 4.43 -6.95 -14.29
CA ARG A 108 5.14 -7.70 -13.23
C ARG A 108 6.34 -6.94 -12.63
N VAL A 109 6.28 -5.60 -12.63
CA VAL A 109 7.29 -4.70 -12.05
C VAL A 109 6.62 -3.85 -10.96
N ARG A 110 6.52 -4.39 -9.75
CA ARG A 110 5.72 -3.76 -8.68
C ARG A 110 6.44 -2.56 -8.07
N SER A 111 7.73 -2.73 -7.76
CA SER A 111 8.56 -1.69 -7.14
C SER A 111 8.56 -0.37 -7.92
N ILE A 112 8.68 -0.42 -9.25
CA ILE A 112 8.70 0.79 -10.11
C ILE A 112 7.35 1.53 -10.06
N LEU A 113 6.23 0.81 -10.10
CA LEU A 113 4.90 1.42 -10.07
C LEU A 113 4.57 2.04 -8.71
N VAL A 114 5.13 1.50 -7.62
CA VAL A 114 5.06 2.14 -6.29
C VAL A 114 5.78 3.47 -6.33
N PHE A 115 7.02 3.53 -6.83
CA PHE A 115 7.77 4.79 -6.91
C PHE A 115 7.10 5.81 -7.82
N LEU A 116 6.50 5.39 -8.94
CA LEU A 116 5.74 6.28 -9.81
C LEU A 116 4.54 6.89 -9.08
N SER A 117 3.78 6.06 -8.35
CA SER A 117 2.60 6.54 -7.61
C SER A 117 2.99 7.43 -6.44
N LEU A 118 4.10 7.13 -5.76
CA LEU A 118 4.66 7.99 -4.71
C LEU A 118 5.20 9.31 -5.27
N ALA A 119 5.78 9.31 -6.47
CA ALA A 119 6.21 10.54 -7.13
C ALA A 119 5.00 11.45 -7.42
N ILE A 120 3.90 10.89 -7.95
CA ILE A 120 2.65 11.62 -8.16
C ILE A 120 2.11 12.19 -6.83
N LEU A 121 2.14 11.40 -5.75
CA LEU A 121 1.73 11.85 -4.42
C LEU A 121 2.57 13.04 -3.94
N VAL A 122 3.90 12.92 -4.00
CA VAL A 122 4.83 13.97 -3.59
C VAL A 122 4.62 15.23 -4.43
N THR A 123 4.48 15.11 -5.75
CA THR A 123 4.19 16.25 -6.63
C THR A 123 2.87 16.92 -6.27
N GLY A 124 1.80 16.16 -6.03
CA GLY A 124 0.50 16.70 -5.61
C GLY A 124 0.60 17.47 -4.29
N LEU A 125 1.26 16.89 -3.28
CA LEU A 125 1.48 17.53 -1.98
C LEU A 125 2.39 18.76 -2.05
N SER A 126 3.46 18.72 -2.83
CA SER A 126 4.34 19.88 -3.04
C SER A 126 3.61 21.03 -3.73
N LEU A 127 2.78 20.71 -4.73
CA LEU A 127 1.96 21.70 -5.43
C LEU A 127 0.94 22.33 -4.48
N LEU A 128 0.25 21.51 -3.68
CA LEU A 128 -0.72 21.99 -2.69
C LEU A 128 -0.05 22.88 -1.62
N THR A 129 1.14 22.51 -1.16
CA THR A 129 1.91 23.31 -0.18
C THR A 129 2.35 24.66 -0.73
N ALA A 130 2.72 24.73 -2.01
CA ALA A 130 3.21 25.95 -2.66
C ALA A 130 2.09 26.92 -3.06
N ILE A 131 0.92 26.39 -3.39
CA ILE A 131 -0.19 27.15 -4.00
C ILE A 131 -1.21 27.62 -2.96
N HIS A 132 -1.43 26.84 -1.90
CA HIS A 132 -2.44 27.16 -0.90
C HIS A 132 -2.10 28.51 -0.22
N GLY A 133 -3.00 29.50 -0.31
CA GLY A 133 -2.84 30.84 0.27
C GLY A 133 -2.22 31.91 -0.65
N ALA A 134 -1.65 31.54 -1.81
CA ALA A 134 -1.04 32.48 -2.74
C ALA A 134 -1.97 32.75 -3.95
N SER A 135 -2.95 33.65 -3.81
CA SER A 135 -3.76 34.22 -4.91
C SER A 135 -4.08 33.24 -6.05
N SER A 136 -4.50 32.02 -5.71
CA SER A 136 -4.44 30.89 -6.61
C SER A 136 -5.77 30.65 -7.32
N GLU A 137 -5.69 30.48 -8.63
CA GLU A 137 -6.77 30.04 -9.49
C GLU A 137 -7.30 28.67 -9.04
N PHE A 138 -8.58 28.61 -8.67
CA PHE A 138 -9.34 27.43 -8.24
C PHE A 138 -9.00 26.11 -8.99
N PRO A 139 -8.82 26.09 -10.32
CA PRO A 139 -8.53 24.85 -11.06
C PRO A 139 -7.22 24.19 -10.65
N THR A 140 -6.23 24.96 -10.24
CA THR A 140 -4.87 24.45 -9.98
C THR A 140 -4.80 23.71 -8.64
N GLU A 141 -5.45 24.26 -7.61
CA GLU A 141 -5.58 23.59 -6.32
C GLU A 141 -6.41 22.31 -6.42
N TYR A 142 -7.47 22.35 -7.24
CA TYR A 142 -8.29 21.18 -7.50
C TYR A 142 -7.52 20.06 -8.24
N ALA A 143 -6.71 20.43 -9.24
CA ALA A 143 -5.84 19.48 -9.92
C ALA A 143 -4.79 18.86 -8.97
N ALA A 144 -4.24 19.64 -8.04
CA ALA A 144 -3.32 19.16 -7.02
C ALA A 144 -3.97 18.14 -6.07
N LEU A 145 -5.22 18.38 -5.65
CA LEU A 145 -6.01 17.43 -4.86
C LEU A 145 -6.28 16.13 -5.61
N CYS A 146 -6.60 16.19 -6.90
CA CYS A 146 -6.76 15.01 -7.75
C CYS A 146 -5.45 14.21 -7.87
N LEU A 147 -4.31 14.88 -8.10
CA LEU A 147 -3.00 14.22 -8.15
C LEU A 147 -2.65 13.55 -6.81
N MET A 148 -2.91 14.24 -5.69
CA MET A 148 -2.73 13.68 -4.35
C MET A 148 -3.58 12.41 -4.16
N GLY A 149 -4.85 12.44 -4.54
CA GLY A 149 -5.75 11.28 -4.50
C GLY A 149 -5.23 10.12 -5.34
N MET A 150 -4.83 10.37 -6.60
CA MET A 150 -4.21 9.37 -7.48
C MET A 150 -2.98 8.71 -6.83
N GLY A 151 -2.06 9.51 -6.30
CA GLY A 151 -0.85 9.01 -5.66
C GLY A 151 -1.14 8.16 -4.42
N ILE A 152 -2.06 8.59 -3.55
CA ILE A 152 -2.43 7.86 -2.32
C ILE A 152 -3.03 6.50 -2.67
N PHE A 153 -4.10 6.48 -3.47
CA PHE A 153 -4.82 5.24 -3.74
C PHE A 153 -3.98 4.28 -4.60
N GLY A 154 -3.26 4.80 -5.60
CA GLY A 154 -2.39 3.97 -6.44
C GLY A 154 -1.23 3.35 -5.67
N SER A 155 -0.54 4.12 -4.81
CA SER A 155 0.56 3.57 -3.99
C SER A 155 0.05 2.57 -2.95
N ALA A 156 -1.11 2.83 -2.31
CA ALA A 156 -1.69 1.94 -1.32
C ALA A 156 -2.03 0.55 -1.88
N THR A 157 -2.68 0.51 -3.06
CA THR A 157 -3.04 -0.76 -3.73
C THR A 157 -1.81 -1.62 -4.01
N ILE A 158 -0.74 -1.02 -4.54
CA ILE A 158 0.45 -1.77 -4.93
C ILE A 158 1.29 -2.16 -3.71
N ILE A 159 1.40 -1.30 -2.69
CA ILE A 159 2.17 -1.58 -1.46
C ILE A 159 1.59 -2.78 -0.72
N VAL A 160 0.26 -2.86 -0.58
CA VAL A 160 -0.41 -4.01 0.07
C VAL A 160 -0.18 -5.29 -0.73
N CYS A 161 -0.38 -5.23 -2.05
CA CYS A 161 -0.13 -6.38 -2.93
C CYS A 161 1.32 -6.85 -2.86
N TRP A 162 2.27 -5.92 -2.96
CA TRP A 162 3.71 -6.22 -2.95
C TRP A 162 4.16 -6.84 -1.63
N TRP A 163 3.64 -6.35 -0.51
CA TRP A 163 3.90 -6.93 0.80
C TRP A 163 3.40 -8.37 0.93
N VAL A 164 2.11 -8.60 0.67
CA VAL A 164 1.48 -9.93 0.82
C VAL A 164 2.17 -10.97 -0.06
N MET A 165 2.58 -10.57 -1.27
CA MET A 165 3.29 -11.44 -2.20
C MET A 165 4.69 -11.85 -1.73
N ASN A 166 5.33 -11.06 -0.87
CA ASN A 166 6.65 -11.37 -0.31
C ASN A 166 6.60 -12.18 1.00
N LEU A 167 5.42 -12.33 1.61
CA LEU A 167 5.22 -13.17 2.78
C LEU A 167 5.17 -14.65 2.39
N ARG A 168 5.91 -15.47 3.15
CA ARG A 168 6.06 -16.91 2.88
C ARG A 168 5.29 -17.77 3.87
N GLY A 169 4.47 -18.68 3.34
CA GLY A 169 3.69 -19.61 4.16
C GLY A 169 2.42 -18.98 4.74
N HIS A 170 1.52 -19.83 5.21
CA HIS A 170 0.18 -19.42 5.64
C HIS A 170 0.22 -18.57 6.92
N ALA A 171 1.00 -18.98 7.93
CA ALA A 171 1.12 -18.23 9.18
C ALA A 171 1.74 -16.83 8.97
N GLU A 172 2.81 -16.70 8.17
CA GLU A 172 3.45 -15.41 7.90
C GLU A 172 2.53 -14.47 7.13
N ARG A 173 1.74 -14.98 6.17
CA ARG A 173 0.73 -14.22 5.42
C ARG A 173 -0.42 -13.74 6.31
N ALA A 174 -0.92 -14.61 7.19
CA ALA A 174 -1.98 -14.25 8.14
C ALA A 174 -1.51 -13.17 9.11
N ILE A 175 -0.37 -13.39 9.78
CA ILE A 175 0.22 -12.43 10.72
C ILE A 175 0.58 -11.12 10.02
N GLY A 176 1.23 -11.20 8.85
CA GLY A 176 1.70 -10.02 8.13
C GLY A 176 0.57 -9.15 7.57
N SER A 177 -0.58 -9.75 7.20
CA SER A 177 -1.76 -8.98 6.80
C SER A 177 -2.40 -8.27 7.99
N ALA A 178 -2.52 -8.97 9.13
CA ALA A 178 -3.00 -8.36 10.37
C ALA A 178 -2.07 -7.22 10.84
N TRP A 179 -0.76 -7.43 10.77
CA TRP A 179 0.27 -6.44 11.10
C TRP A 179 0.11 -5.14 10.30
N GLN A 180 -0.10 -5.24 8.98
CA GLN A 180 -0.34 -4.05 8.16
C GLN A 180 -1.62 -3.33 8.57
N ILE A 181 -2.73 -4.05 8.73
CA ILE A 181 -4.01 -3.45 9.11
C ILE A 181 -3.89 -2.73 10.46
N SER A 182 -3.26 -3.36 11.46
CA SER A 182 -3.04 -2.76 12.78
C SER A 182 -2.24 -1.45 12.70
N LEU A 183 -1.16 -1.43 11.90
CA LEU A 183 -0.38 -0.20 11.69
C LEU A 183 -1.17 0.86 10.92
N GLY A 184 -2.04 0.47 9.99
CA GLY A 184 -2.96 1.39 9.32
C GLY A 184 -3.89 2.10 10.29
N SER A 185 -4.47 1.36 11.23
CA SER A 185 -5.32 1.93 12.28
C SER A 185 -4.57 2.90 13.19
N ILE A 186 -3.32 2.57 13.57
CA ILE A 186 -2.45 3.49 14.32
C ILE A 186 -2.18 4.76 13.50
N GLY A 187 -1.95 4.62 12.19
CA GLY A 187 -1.80 5.76 11.28
C GLY A 187 -3.03 6.67 11.25
N GLY A 188 -4.24 6.11 11.32
CA GLY A 188 -5.48 6.89 11.42
C GLY A 188 -5.60 7.68 12.73
N ILE A 189 -5.18 7.09 13.85
CA ILE A 189 -5.13 7.81 15.14
C ILE A 189 -4.15 8.99 15.04
N ILE A 190 -2.95 8.77 14.50
CA ILE A 190 -1.95 9.83 14.31
C ILE A 190 -2.48 10.93 13.37
N ALA A 191 -3.16 10.56 12.28
CA ALA A 191 -3.75 11.49 11.32
C ALA A 191 -4.76 12.44 11.98
N ALA A 192 -5.59 11.92 12.90
CA ALA A 192 -6.57 12.73 13.64
C ALA A 192 -5.91 13.81 14.52
N PHE A 193 -4.67 13.60 14.99
CA PHE A 193 -3.92 14.58 15.77
C PHE A 193 -3.01 15.48 14.93
N THR A 194 -2.75 15.11 13.67
CA THR A 194 -1.81 15.83 12.78
C THR A 194 -2.37 17.18 12.33
N PHE A 195 -3.69 17.32 12.29
CA PHE A 195 -4.39 18.54 11.91
C PHE A 195 -5.35 18.92 13.04
N LYS A 196 -4.95 19.87 13.86
CA LYS A 196 -5.85 20.51 14.82
C LYS A 196 -6.62 21.60 14.05
N SER A 197 -7.95 21.59 14.10
CA SER A 197 -8.86 22.50 13.39
C SER A 197 -8.75 23.97 13.82
N ASP A 198 -7.62 24.61 13.57
CA ASP A 198 -7.46 26.06 13.66
C ASP A 198 -7.04 26.63 12.30
N LYS A 199 -7.61 27.80 11.98
CA LYS A 199 -7.73 28.38 10.63
C LYS A 199 -6.42 28.79 9.92
N GLY A 200 -5.26 28.28 10.34
CA GLY A 200 -3.95 28.54 9.74
C GLY A 200 -3.03 27.32 9.60
N PHE A 201 -3.50 26.11 9.90
CA PHE A 201 -2.64 24.91 10.01
C PHE A 201 -2.57 24.03 8.75
N TYR A 202 -3.17 24.42 7.61
CA TYR A 202 -3.11 23.62 6.38
C TYR A 202 -1.67 23.37 5.91
N HIS A 203 -0.79 24.36 6.01
CA HIS A 203 0.64 24.20 5.68
C HIS A 203 1.37 23.22 6.60
N THR A 204 1.04 23.20 7.89
CA THR A 204 1.63 22.26 8.85
C THR A 204 1.22 20.83 8.51
N GLY A 205 -0.05 20.63 8.20
CA GLY A 205 -0.57 19.32 7.85
C GLY A 205 -0.08 18.81 6.48
N TYR A 206 0.05 19.69 5.47
CA TYR A 206 0.66 19.34 4.19
C TYR A 206 2.14 19.01 4.32
N SER A 207 2.90 19.78 5.11
CA SER A 207 4.33 19.52 5.32
C SER A 207 4.58 18.21 6.08
N ILE A 208 3.76 17.89 7.09
CA ILE A 208 3.82 16.58 7.78
C ILE A 208 3.49 15.45 6.80
N SER A 209 2.43 15.61 6.01
CA SER A 209 2.03 14.62 5.00
C SER A 209 3.12 14.42 3.93
N LEU A 210 3.79 15.49 3.52
CA LEU A 210 4.91 15.45 2.57
C LEU A 210 6.12 14.73 3.18
N ALA A 211 6.49 15.07 4.42
CA ALA A 211 7.59 14.42 5.13
C ALA A 211 7.35 12.91 5.31
N LEU A 212 6.12 12.52 5.65
CA LEU A 212 5.73 11.12 5.78
C LEU A 212 5.69 10.39 4.43
N SER A 213 5.25 11.07 3.36
CA SER A 213 5.29 10.52 2.01
C SER A 213 6.73 10.30 1.53
N LEU A 214 7.65 11.20 1.84
CA LEU A 214 9.09 11.01 1.59
C LEU A 214 9.68 9.88 2.45
N ALA A 215 9.27 9.78 3.71
CA ALA A 215 9.64 8.63 4.56
C ALA A 215 9.12 7.31 3.98
N CYS A 216 7.94 7.30 3.37
CA CYS A 216 7.40 6.15 2.64
C CYS A 216 8.27 5.80 1.43
N VAL A 217 8.75 6.78 0.65
CA VAL A 217 9.70 6.53 -0.45
C VAL A 217 10.98 5.86 0.06
N VAL A 218 11.54 6.33 1.18
CA VAL A 218 12.73 5.73 1.81
C VAL A 218 12.42 4.32 2.33
N ALA A 219 11.25 4.10 2.94
CA ALA A 219 10.80 2.79 3.39
C ALA A 219 10.65 1.81 2.21
N CYS A 220 10.03 2.23 1.09
CA CYS A 220 9.93 1.44 -0.13
C CYS A 220 11.30 1.10 -0.73
N ALA A 221 12.23 2.06 -0.75
CA ALA A 221 13.59 1.85 -1.23
C ALA A 221 14.34 0.85 -0.35
N SER A 222 14.28 1.02 0.98
CA SER A 222 14.91 0.08 1.92
C SER A 222 14.30 -1.32 1.82
N TYR A 223 12.98 -1.44 1.67
CA TYR A 223 12.30 -2.72 1.47
C TYR A 223 12.72 -3.38 0.15
N THR A 224 12.82 -2.62 -0.95
CA THR A 224 13.33 -3.12 -2.25
C THR A 224 14.75 -3.68 -2.10
N ILE A 225 15.64 -2.95 -1.42
CA ILE A 225 17.03 -3.37 -1.19
C ILE A 225 17.07 -4.64 -0.33
N LEU A 226 16.25 -4.74 0.72
CA LEU A 226 16.18 -5.91 1.59
C LEU A 226 15.70 -7.15 0.84
N ILE A 227 14.67 -7.02 -0.01
CA ILE A 227 14.20 -8.12 -0.87
C ILE A 227 15.30 -8.54 -1.84
N TRP A 228 15.96 -7.57 -2.48
CA TRP A 228 17.05 -7.85 -3.41
C TRP A 228 18.21 -8.58 -2.73
N ARG A 229 18.61 -8.15 -1.52
CA ARG A 229 19.64 -8.84 -0.71
C ARG A 229 19.21 -10.24 -0.32
N ARG A 230 17.97 -10.42 0.12
CA ARG A 230 17.40 -11.74 0.48
C ARG A 230 17.43 -12.68 -0.73
N ARG A 231 17.05 -12.19 -1.90
CA ARG A 231 17.09 -12.96 -3.16
C ARG A 231 18.50 -13.35 -3.56
N LYS A 232 19.46 -12.43 -3.46
CA LYS A 232 20.87 -12.71 -3.78
C LYS A 232 21.46 -13.76 -2.84
N ALA A 233 21.14 -13.70 -1.55
CA ALA A 233 21.54 -14.71 -0.58
C ALA A 233 20.92 -16.08 -0.89
N GLU A 234 19.62 -16.12 -1.21
CA GLU A 234 18.94 -17.37 -1.59
C GLU A 234 19.47 -17.95 -2.90
N ALA A 235 19.84 -17.12 -3.88
CA ALA A 235 20.47 -17.58 -5.13
C ALA A 235 21.84 -18.23 -4.86
N GLY A 236 22.67 -17.62 -4.01
CA GLY A 236 23.95 -18.20 -3.60
C GLY A 236 23.81 -19.54 -2.86
N SER A 237 22.79 -19.68 -2.00
CA SER A 237 22.51 -20.97 -1.35
C SER A 237 21.93 -22.02 -2.31
N ARG A 238 21.19 -21.61 -3.35
CA ARG A 238 20.63 -22.51 -4.37
C ARG A 238 21.67 -23.03 -5.36
N GLU A 239 22.70 -22.26 -5.67
CA GLU A 239 23.84 -22.74 -6.47
C GLU A 239 24.62 -23.84 -5.74
N VAL A 240 24.69 -23.79 -4.41
CA VAL A 240 25.28 -24.85 -3.58
C VAL A 240 24.34 -26.07 -3.45
N GLY A 241 23.02 -25.88 -3.55
CA GLY A 241 22.01 -26.92 -3.33
C GLY A 241 21.40 -27.57 -4.58
N GLY A 242 21.72 -27.12 -5.81
CA GLY A 242 21.28 -27.74 -7.07
C GLY A 242 19.80 -27.59 -7.44
N ILE A 243 18.97 -26.89 -6.66
CA ILE A 243 17.52 -26.79 -6.89
C ILE A 243 17.17 -25.44 -7.55
N LYS A 244 16.86 -25.46 -8.86
CA LYS A 244 16.31 -24.33 -9.62
C LYS A 244 14.79 -24.29 -9.47
N HIS A 245 14.27 -23.37 -8.67
CA HIS A 245 12.85 -22.97 -8.71
C HIS A 245 12.71 -21.52 -9.20
N ASP A 246 11.69 -21.31 -10.03
CA ASP A 246 11.40 -20.08 -10.81
C ASP A 246 11.51 -18.76 -10.03
N PRO A 247 11.87 -17.66 -10.73
CA PRO A 247 12.08 -16.36 -10.10
C PRO A 247 10.76 -15.78 -9.59
N LEU A 248 10.65 -15.66 -8.27
CA LEU A 248 9.61 -14.86 -7.63
C LEU A 248 9.88 -13.37 -7.94
N TRP A 249 8.81 -12.61 -8.12
CA TRP A 249 8.67 -11.40 -8.96
C TRP A 249 9.07 -10.07 -8.26
N LEU A 250 9.73 -9.12 -8.96
CA LEU A 250 10.11 -7.77 -8.44
C LEU A 250 8.97 -6.74 -8.48
#